data_AF-A0A2G5BB25-F1
#
_entry.id   AF-A0A2G5BB25-F1
#
_cell.length_a   1.000
_cell.length_b   1.000
_cell.length_c   1.000
_cell.angle_alpha   90.00
_cell.angle_beta   90.00
_cell.angle_gamma   90.00
#
_symmetry.space_group_name_H-M   'P 1'
#
loop_
_entity.id
_entity.type
_entity.pdbx_description
1 polymer ?
#
loop_
_entity_poly.entity_id
_entity_poly.type
_entity_poly.pdbx_seq_one_letter_code
_entity_poly.pdbx_strand_id
1 'polypeptide(L)' 'FKCETCEQSFSRNHDLKRHVKIHSGIKPHKCLKCGKSFGRSDALKRHSLVKRCRSSTTSATTTSTSSSRA' A
#
# COMPACT_ATOMS: atom_id res chain seq x y z
N PHE A 1 -1.35 1.76 25.51
CA PHE A 1 -2.01 0.74 24.67
C PHE A 1 -0.93 0.05 23.83
N LYS A 2 -0.67 -1.25 24.05
CA LYS A 2 0.45 -1.99 23.44
C LYS A 2 -0.03 -2.91 22.33
N CYS A 3 0.74 -3.04 21.26
CA CYS A 3 0.52 -4.04 20.22
C CYS A 3 1.09 -5.38 20.66
N GLU A 4 0.31 -6.45 20.59
CA GLU A 4 0.74 -7.79 20.98
C GLU A 4 1.64 -8.45 19.92
N THR A 5 1.57 -7.99 18.66
CA THR A 5 2.32 -8.57 17.55
C THR A 5 3.76 -8.03 17.44
N CYS A 6 3.98 -6.75 17.75
CA CYS A 6 5.30 -6.10 17.59
C CYS A 6 5.70 -5.22 18.77
N GLU A 7 4.98 -5.34 19.88
CA GLU A 7 5.28 -4.69 21.16
C GLU A 7 5.32 -3.16 21.16
N GLN A 8 4.95 -2.52 20.04
CA GLN A 8 4.86 -1.06 19.97
C GLN A 8 3.82 -0.52 20.94
N SER A 9 4.19 0.55 21.62
CA SER A 9 3.35 1.23 22.61
C SER A 9 2.79 2.53 22.04
N PHE A 10 1.49 2.74 22.21
CA PHE A 10 0.74 3.91 21.75
C PHE A 10 0.10 4.64 22.92
N SER A 11 0.10 5.97 22.83
CA SER A 11 -0.55 6.85 23.82
C SER A 11 -2.08 6.78 23.78
N ARG A 12 -2.69 6.36 22.67
CA ARG A 12 -4.16 6.28 22.51
C ARG A 12 -4.63 4.95 21.92
N ASN A 13 -5.84 4.52 22.30
CA ASN A 13 -6.43 3.26 21.82
C ASN A 13 -6.68 3.29 20.30
N HIS A 14 -7.19 4.40 19.75
CA HIS A 14 -7.43 4.51 18.31
C HIS A 14 -6.14 4.42 17.48
N ASP A 15 -5.00 4.83 18.05
CA ASP A 15 -3.69 4.69 17.42
C ASP A 15 -3.28 3.22 17.34
N LEU A 16 -3.45 2.46 18.44
CA LEU A 16 -3.23 1.02 18.45
C LEU A 16 -4.17 0.29 17.47
N LYS A 17 -5.48 0.57 17.50
CA LYS A 17 -6.47 -0.04 16.58
C LYS A 17 -6.16 0.24 15.12
N ARG A 18 -5.58 1.40 14.83
CA ARG A 18 -5.13 1.75 13.48
C ARG A 18 -3.84 1.02 13.12
N HIS A 19 -2.91 0.93 14.07
CA HIS A 19 -1.65 0.23 13.90
C HIS A 19 -1.89 -1.26 13.59
N VAL A 20 -2.76 -1.97 14.31
CA VAL A 20 -2.96 -3.42 14.08
C VAL A 20 -3.43 -3.77 12.66
N LYS A 21 -4.06 -2.83 11.94
CA LYS A 21 -4.44 -3.02 10.53
C LYS A 21 -3.25 -3.22 9.60
N ILE A 22 -2.05 -2.75 9.99
CA ILE A 22 -0.84 -2.99 9.21
C ILE A 22 -0.43 -4.46 9.23
N HIS A 23 -0.63 -5.15 10.36
CA HIS A 23 -0.32 -6.57 10.52
C HIS A 23 -1.25 -7.43 9.68
N SER A 24 -2.53 -7.05 9.59
CA SER A 24 -3.48 -7.72 8.69
C SER A 24 -3.19 -7.48 7.20
N GLY A 25 -2.35 -6.50 6.85
CA GLY A 25 -2.08 -6.12 5.46
C GLY A 25 -3.31 -5.58 4.70
N ILE A 26 -4.46 -5.47 5.34
CA ILE A 26 -5.72 -5.06 4.72
C ILE A 26 -5.64 -3.57 4.42
N LYS A 27 -5.68 -3.25 3.13
CA LYS A 27 -5.70 -1.88 2.62
C LYS A 27 -7.03 -1.64 1.91
N PRO A 28 -8.10 -1.29 2.65
CA PRO A 28 -9.44 -1.18 2.09
C PRO A 28 -9.60 0.02 1.15
N HIS A 29 -8.68 0.99 1.21
CA HIS A 29 -8.76 2.22 0.45
C HIS A 29 -7.87 2.16 -0.80
N LYS A 30 -8.42 1.69 -1.93
CA LYS A 30 -7.70 1.66 -3.21
C LYS A 30 -7.97 2.91 -4.04
N CYS A 31 -6.92 3.48 -4.61
CA CYS A 31 -7.03 4.49 -5.65
C CYS A 31 -7.38 3.81 -6.98
N LEU A 32 -8.56 4.11 -7.53
CA LEU A 32 -9.01 3.52 -8.80
C LEU A 32 -8.21 4.01 -10.02
N LYS A 33 -7.49 5.13 -9.91
CA LYS A 33 -6.73 5.71 -11.02
C LYS A 33 -5.36 5.06 -11.24
N CYS A 34 -4.66 4.69 -10.18
CA CYS A 34 -3.35 4.05 -10.29
C CYS A 34 -3.23 2.73 -9.51
N GLY A 35 -4.35 2.18 -9.03
CA GLY A 35 -4.41 0.87 -8.37
C GLY A 35 -3.77 0.80 -6.98
N LYS A 36 -3.17 1.89 -6.48
CA LYS A 36 -2.46 1.93 -5.19
C LYS A 36 -3.43 1.73 -4.03
N SER A 37 -3.12 0.78 -3.16
CA SER A 37 -3.91 0.51 -1.95
C SER A 37 -3.31 1.21 -0.73
N PHE A 38 -4.16 1.83 0.07
CA PHE A 38 -3.84 2.57 1.28
C PHE A 38 -4.54 1.93 2.49
N GLY A 39 -3.85 1.88 3.63
CA GLY A 39 -4.42 1.38 4.89
C GLY A 39 -5.38 2.38 5.56
N ARG A 40 -5.45 3.62 5.05
CA ARG A 40 -6.24 4.69 5.65
C ARG A 40 -6.90 5.60 4.60
N SER A 41 -8.07 6.11 4.94
CA SER A 41 -8.85 7.03 4.10
C SER A 41 -8.17 8.39 3.92
N ASP A 42 -7.53 8.93 4.96
CA ASP A 42 -6.78 10.20 4.89
C ASP A 42 -5.59 10.10 3.91
N ALA A 43 -4.92 8.96 3.89
CA ALA A 43 -3.80 8.69 3.01
C ALA A 43 -4.26 8.64 1.55
N LEU A 44 -5.39 7.96 1.27
CA LEU A 44 -6.03 7.98 -0.04
C LEU A 44 -6.52 9.39 -0.41
N LYS A 45 -7.15 10.13 0.50
CA LYS A 45 -7.69 11.47 0.23
C LYS A 45 -6.59 12.45 -0.14
N ARG A 46 -5.49 12.46 0.61
CA ARG A 46 -4.29 13.25 0.30
C ARG A 46 -3.67 12.83 -1.03
N HIS A 47 -3.63 11.52 -1.31
CA HIS A 47 -3.18 10.99 -2.58
C HIS A 47 -4.09 11.37 -3.77
N SER A 48 -5.41 11.46 -3.56
CA SER A 48 -6.37 11.84 -4.61
C SER A 48 -6.40 13.34 -4.86
N LEU A 49 -6.16 14.13 -3.81
CA LEU A 49 -6.12 15.59 -3.87
C LEU A 49 -4.87 16.06 -4.63
N VAL A 50 -3.72 15.45 -4.34
CA VAL A 50 -2.52 15.65 -5.13
C VAL A 50 -2.65 14.75 -6.36
N LYS A 51 -3.01 15.29 -7.53
CA LYS A 51 -3.16 14.54 -8.81
C LYS A 51 -1.90 13.76 -9.26
N ARG A 52 -0.86 13.67 -8.44
CA ARG A 52 0.34 12.87 -8.62
C ARG A 52 0.06 11.39 -8.29
N CYS A 53 -0.81 10.75 -9.08
CA CYS A 53 -0.73 9.30 -9.29
C CYS A 53 0.52 9.04 -10.12
N ARG A 54 1.68 8.97 -9.46
CA ARG A 54 2.90 8.49 -10.13
C ARG A 54 2.69 6.99 -10.34
N SER A 55 2.19 6.62 -11.51
CA SER A 55 2.07 5.24 -11.96
C SER A 55 3.46 4.63 -11.85
N SER A 56 3.64 3.74 -10.88
CA SER A 56 4.77 2.82 -10.92
C SER A 56 4.36 1.70 -11.85
N THR A 57 4.18 2.00 -13.14
CA THR A 57 4.41 1.01 -14.18
C THR A 57 5.92 0.83 -14.20
N THR A 58 6.41 -0.12 -13.43
CA THR A 58 7.69 -0.76 -13.77
C THR A 58 7.55 -1.19 -15.22
N SER A 59 8.48 -0.67 -16.02
CA SER A 59 8.58 -0.77 -17.46
C SER A 59 8.20 -2.15 -17.97
N ALA A 60 7.30 -2.18 -18.95
CA ALA A 60 7.36 -3.22 -19.97
C ALA A 60 8.75 -3.13 -20.61
N THR A 61 9.62 -4.09 -20.28
CA THR A 61 10.86 -4.31 -21.04
C THR A 61 11.02 -5.80 -21.24
N THR A 62 10.84 -6.19 -22.50
CA THR A 62 11.44 -7.33 -23.20
C THR A 62 11.00 -8.74 -22.80
N THR A 63 9.98 -9.21 -23.53
CA THR A 63 10.01 -10.48 -24.28
C THR A 63 11.36 -11.21 -24.20
N SER A 64 11.42 -12.26 -23.38
CA SER A 64 12.46 -13.30 -23.52
C SER A 64 11.83 -14.46 -24.28
N THR A 65 11.65 -14.27 -25.59
CA THR A 65 11.50 -15.39 -26.54
C THR A 65 12.88 -15.62 -27.13
N SER A 66 13.61 -16.58 -26.57
CA SER A 66 14.83 -17.11 -27.16
C SER A 66 14.60 -18.58 -27.50
N SER A 67 13.90 -18.79 -28.62
CA SER A 67 13.91 -20.06 -29.35
C SER A 67 14.75 -19.85 -30.62
N SER A 68 15.92 -20.48 -30.69
CA SER A 68 16.71 -20.79 -31.91
C SER A 68 17.85 -21.72 -31.45
N ARG A 69 17.71 -23.04 -31.64
CA ARG A 69 18.22 -23.81 -32.79
C ARG A 69 19.75 -23.73 -32.95
N ALA A 70 20.41 -24.81 -32.58
CA ALA A 70 21.48 -25.48 -33.31
C ALA A 70 21.35 -26.98 -33.03
#